data_AF-A0A7G5ZKH8-F1
#
_entry.id   AF-A0A7G5ZKH8-F1
#
_cell.length_a   1.000
_cell.length_b   1.000
_cell.length_c   1.000
_cell.angle_alpha   90.00
_cell.angle_beta   90.00
_cell.angle_gamma   90.00
#
_symmetry.space_group_name_H-M   'P 1'
#
loop_
_entity.id
_entity.type
_entity.pdbx_description
1 polymer ?
#
loop_
_entity_poly.entity_id
_entity_poly.type
_entity_poly.pdbx_seq_one_letter_code
_entity_poly.pdbx_strand_id
1 'polypeptide(L)'
;MAVARRAGRPGRRGGVDGGGGADGGGSGVSGPETLAVTREGLGTPIKFLEVEDLLAVKGFTPDMLERLRPYVVVLPERTPVNVNTASAEVLSAVIPNYSLSEANALLARRRNVPWDDIGKFQQEVGNRPLVADSASVHSDWFLVNSRIRLDRAALNALSLIKRQPGVIGGGVSVVWVRQN
;
A
#
# COMPACT_ATOMS: atom_id res chain seq x y z
N MET A 1 -5.42 -11.24 2.15
CA MET A 1 -6.82 -11.03 2.57
C MET A 1 -7.66 -12.14 1.96
N ALA A 2 -8.11 -13.13 2.74
CA ALA A 2 -9.24 -14.03 2.44
C ALA A 2 -9.37 -15.12 3.52
N VAL A 3 -10.48 -15.10 4.24
CA VAL A 3 -11.10 -16.29 4.84
C VAL A 3 -12.53 -16.30 4.36
N ALA A 4 -12.97 -17.43 3.80
CA ALA A 4 -14.38 -17.82 3.85
C ALA A 4 -14.46 -19.35 3.77
N ARG A 5 -14.92 -19.95 4.89
CA ARG A 5 -15.29 -21.36 4.99
C ARG A 5 -16.78 -21.52 4.69
N ARG A 6 -17.08 -22.51 3.84
CA ARG A 6 -18.10 -23.58 3.98
C ARG A 6 -19.57 -23.33 3.59
N ALA A 7 -20.13 -24.46 3.11
CA ALA A 7 -21.52 -24.86 2.88
C ALA A 7 -22.06 -24.46 1.49
N GLY A 8 -22.60 -25.33 0.64
CA GLY A 8 -23.42 -26.52 0.87
C GLY A 8 -24.65 -26.38 -0.05
N ARG A 9 -24.72 -27.16 -1.14
CA ARG A 9 -25.90 -27.32 -2.03
C ARG A 9 -27.07 -28.01 -1.29
N PRO A 10 -28.31 -28.19 -1.82
CA PRO A 10 -28.82 -27.95 -3.21
C PRO A 10 -30.27 -27.35 -3.37
N GLY A 11 -30.56 -26.82 -4.57
CA GLY A 11 -31.72 -27.12 -5.45
C GLY A 11 -33.17 -26.71 -5.08
N ARG A 12 -33.87 -25.98 -5.99
CA ARG A 12 -35.16 -26.38 -6.61
C ARG A 12 -35.58 -25.48 -7.79
N ARG A 13 -36.32 -26.08 -8.73
CA ARG A 13 -36.76 -25.63 -10.07
C ARG A 13 -38.07 -24.81 -10.09
N GLY A 14 -38.24 -24.03 -11.17
CA GLY A 14 -39.49 -23.70 -11.91
C GLY A 14 -40.36 -22.59 -11.31
N GLY A 15 -41.03 -21.68 -12.03
CA GLY A 15 -41.30 -21.45 -13.46
C GLY A 15 -42.51 -20.49 -13.58
N VAL A 16 -42.79 -19.99 -14.80
CA VAL A 16 -44.05 -19.37 -15.32
C VAL A 16 -44.24 -17.83 -15.26
N ASP A 17 -43.94 -17.18 -16.39
CA ASP A 17 -44.76 -16.40 -17.37
C ASP A 17 -45.99 -15.52 -16.99
N GLY A 18 -46.02 -14.32 -17.62
CA GLY A 18 -47.20 -13.54 -18.10
C GLY A 18 -47.76 -12.48 -17.13
N GLY A 19 -48.17 -11.25 -17.48
CA GLY A 19 -48.34 -10.50 -18.73
C GLY A 19 -49.47 -9.45 -18.57
N GLY A 20 -49.27 -8.20 -19.04
CA GLY A 20 -50.29 -7.12 -19.22
C GLY A 20 -50.58 -6.24 -17.99
N GLY A 21 -50.80 -4.92 -18.03
CA GLY A 21 -50.91 -3.91 -19.09
C GLY A 21 -51.87 -2.79 -18.65
N ALA A 22 -51.45 -1.52 -18.82
CA ALA A 22 -52.24 -0.26 -18.83
C ALA A 22 -52.67 0.31 -17.45
N ASP A 23 -52.79 1.63 -17.15
CA ASP A 23 -52.49 2.94 -17.75
C ASP A 23 -53.02 4.05 -16.79
N GLY A 24 -52.47 5.28 -16.82
CA GLY A 24 -53.04 6.45 -16.11
C GLY A 24 -52.02 7.47 -15.57
N GLY A 25 -51.87 8.60 -16.28
CA GLY A 25 -50.82 9.61 -16.08
C GLY A 25 -51.08 10.73 -15.06
N GLY A 26 -50.05 11.58 -14.91
CA GLY A 26 -50.09 12.84 -14.16
C GLY A 26 -48.75 13.60 -14.26
N SER A 27 -48.79 14.78 -14.87
CA SER A 27 -47.67 15.63 -15.34
C SER A 27 -46.71 16.18 -14.27
N GLY A 28 -45.44 16.29 -14.68
CA GLY A 28 -44.68 17.56 -14.62
C GLY A 28 -43.86 17.85 -13.36
N VAL A 29 -42.54 17.66 -13.45
CA VAL A 29 -41.52 18.72 -13.29
C VAL A 29 -40.22 18.21 -13.95
N SER A 30 -39.82 18.89 -15.02
CA SER A 30 -38.52 18.73 -15.67
C SER A 30 -37.50 19.59 -14.93
N GLY A 31 -36.71 18.98 -14.04
CA GLY A 31 -35.40 19.51 -13.65
C GLY A 31 -34.34 18.91 -14.57
N PRO A 32 -33.18 19.57 -14.81
CA PRO A 32 -32.16 19.01 -15.66
C PRO A 32 -31.70 17.68 -15.04
N GLU A 33 -31.99 16.57 -15.73
CA GLU A 33 -31.33 15.30 -15.51
C GLU A 33 -29.85 15.58 -15.70
N THR A 34 -29.14 15.75 -14.58
CA THR A 34 -27.69 15.76 -14.59
C THR A 34 -27.32 14.36 -15.00
N LEU A 35 -27.10 14.18 -16.31
CA LEU A 35 -26.55 12.97 -16.90
C LEU A 35 -25.43 12.55 -15.98
N ALA A 36 -25.62 11.41 -15.32
CA ALA A 36 -24.57 10.79 -14.54
C ALA A 36 -23.38 10.68 -15.50
N VAL A 37 -22.33 11.45 -15.26
CA VAL A 37 -21.06 11.22 -15.93
C VAL A 37 -20.55 9.92 -15.36
N THR A 38 -21.01 8.82 -15.96
CA THR A 38 -20.39 7.53 -15.85
C THR A 38 -19.01 7.73 -16.45
N ARG A 39 -18.02 8.02 -15.59
CA ARG A 39 -16.62 7.94 -15.99
C ARG A 39 -16.35 6.46 -16.22
N GLU A 40 -16.59 6.00 -17.44
CA GLU A 40 -16.00 4.77 -17.96
C GLU A 40 -14.49 4.97 -18.02
N GLY A 41 -13.86 4.61 -16.90
CA GLY A 41 -12.43 4.52 -16.69
C GLY A 41 -12.14 3.42 -15.68
N LEU A 42 -12.89 2.32 -15.73
CA LEU A 42 -12.62 1.09 -14.99
C LEU A 42 -11.90 0.14 -15.93
N GLY A 43 -10.57 0.11 -15.95
CA GLY A 43 -9.92 -0.91 -16.77
C GLY A 43 -8.41 -1.01 -16.71
N THR A 44 -7.69 0.08 -16.44
CA THR A 44 -6.26 -0.01 -16.18
C THR A 44 -6.03 0.19 -14.69
N PRO A 45 -5.54 -0.83 -13.96
CA PRO A 45 -5.06 -0.61 -12.60
C PRO A 45 -4.05 0.53 -12.65
N ILE A 46 -4.37 1.66 -12.02
CA ILE A 46 -3.43 2.77 -11.89
C ILE A 46 -2.26 2.21 -11.09
N LYS A 47 -1.10 2.08 -11.74
CA LYS A 47 0.14 1.82 -11.02
C LYS A 47 0.45 3.09 -10.26
N PHE A 48 0.52 3.00 -8.94
CA PHE A 48 1.03 4.10 -8.13
C PHE A 48 2.49 4.34 -8.55
N LEU A 49 2.79 5.58 -8.94
CA LEU A 49 4.13 6.08 -9.26
C LEU A 49 4.63 7.00 -8.15
N GLU A 50 3.70 7.71 -7.50
CA GLU A 50 3.98 8.65 -6.41
C GLU A 50 3.01 8.43 -5.25
N VAL A 51 3.36 8.98 -4.08
CA VAL A 51 2.50 8.90 -2.89
C VAL A 51 1.23 9.71 -3.14
N GLU A 52 1.33 10.79 -3.89
CA GLU A 52 0.28 11.70 -4.34
C GLU A 52 -0.85 10.98 -5.10
N ASP A 53 -0.55 9.88 -5.79
CA ASP A 53 -1.54 9.07 -6.49
C ASP A 53 -2.56 8.43 -5.53
N LEU A 54 -2.28 8.38 -4.21
CA LEU A 54 -3.26 7.96 -3.20
C LEU A 54 -4.47 8.89 -3.15
N LEU A 55 -4.37 10.15 -3.59
CA LEU A 55 -5.52 11.06 -3.67
C LEU A 55 -6.57 10.62 -4.70
N ALA A 56 -6.21 9.76 -5.66
CA ALA A 56 -7.16 9.16 -6.58
C ALA A 56 -8.01 8.06 -5.90
N VAL A 57 -7.62 7.58 -4.72
CA VAL A 57 -8.34 6.57 -3.96
C VAL A 57 -9.45 7.22 -3.15
N LYS A 58 -10.68 6.74 -3.32
CA LYS A 58 -11.84 7.22 -2.55
C LYS A 58 -11.57 7.11 -1.05
N GLY A 59 -11.67 8.24 -0.35
CA GLY A 59 -11.49 8.32 1.11
C GLY A 59 -10.14 8.85 1.57
N PHE A 60 -9.19 9.13 0.66
CA PHE A 60 -7.96 9.86 0.98
C PHE A 60 -8.18 11.37 0.81
N THR A 61 -7.75 12.15 1.81
CA THR A 61 -7.70 13.61 1.75
C THR A 61 -6.24 14.10 1.71
N PRO A 62 -5.98 15.32 1.21
CA PRO A 62 -4.65 15.93 1.29
C PRO A 62 -4.08 15.95 2.72
N ASP A 63 -4.91 16.25 3.73
CA ASP A 63 -4.47 16.24 5.13
C ASP A 63 -4.04 14.85 5.63
N MET A 64 -4.74 13.79 5.19
CA MET A 64 -4.33 12.42 5.49
C MET A 64 -3.03 12.06 4.78
N LEU A 65 -2.86 12.52 3.54
CA LEU A 65 -1.65 12.28 2.77
C LEU A 65 -0.43 12.91 3.43
N GLU A 66 -0.53 14.16 3.88
CA GLU A 66 0.56 14.85 4.58
C GLU A 66 0.98 14.13 5.87
N ARG A 67 0.01 13.54 6.59
CA ARG A 67 0.28 12.73 7.79
C ARG A 67 0.92 11.38 7.45
N LEU A 68 0.60 10.80 6.30
CA LEU A 68 1.12 9.50 5.87
C LEU A 68 2.48 9.61 5.18
N ARG A 69 2.78 10.74 4.52
CA ARG A 69 4.01 11.00 3.77
C ARG A 69 5.30 10.54 4.46
N PRO A 70 5.53 10.73 5.78
CA PRO A 70 6.75 10.26 6.43
C PRO A 70 6.83 8.73 6.64
N TYR A 71 5.72 8.00 6.50
CA TYR A 71 5.63 6.57 6.81
C TYR A 71 5.44 5.67 5.58
N VAL A 72 5.14 6.24 4.42
CA VAL A 72 4.81 5.47 3.20
C VAL A 72 5.73 5.81 2.04
N VAL A 73 6.03 4.80 1.24
CA VAL A 73 6.74 4.93 -0.04
C VAL A 73 6.08 4.02 -1.06
N VAL A 74 6.01 4.46 -2.31
CA VAL A 74 5.48 3.68 -3.42
C VAL A 74 6.63 2.96 -4.12
N LEU A 75 6.54 1.63 -4.19
CA LEU A 75 7.53 0.77 -4.85
C LEU A 75 6.88 0.05 -6.05
N PRO A 76 7.63 -0.21 -7.14
CA PRO A 76 7.10 -0.85 -8.36
C PRO A 76 6.60 -2.29 -8.16
N GLU A 77 7.05 -2.95 -7.10
CA GLU A 77 6.75 -4.35 -6.77
C GLU A 77 6.28 -4.46 -5.32
N ARG A 78 5.43 -5.43 -5.03
CA ARG A 78 5.01 -5.74 -3.66
C ARG A 78 6.25 -6.12 -2.84
N THR A 79 6.57 -5.28 -1.86
CA THR A 79 7.80 -5.39 -1.07
C THR A 79 7.44 -5.52 0.41
N PRO A 80 7.98 -6.51 1.14
CA PRO A 80 7.78 -6.62 2.58
C PRO A 80 8.48 -5.46 3.31
N VAL A 81 7.91 -5.03 4.44
CA VAL A 81 8.49 -3.99 5.28
C VAL A 81 9.75 -4.53 5.97
N ASN A 82 10.85 -3.78 5.90
CA ASN A 82 12.04 -4.12 6.64
C ASN A 82 11.88 -3.75 8.12
N VAL A 83 11.75 -4.76 9.00
CA VAL A 83 11.56 -4.58 10.45
C VAL A 83 12.76 -3.91 11.11
N ASN A 84 13.94 -4.02 10.50
CA ASN A 84 15.16 -3.39 11.00
C ASN A 84 15.21 -1.87 10.73
N THR A 85 14.39 -1.35 9.83
CA THR A 85 14.38 0.09 9.49
C THR A 85 13.03 0.77 9.70
N ALA A 86 11.94 0.00 9.85
CA ALA A 86 10.61 0.52 10.08
C ALA A 86 10.50 1.38 11.36
N SER A 87 9.61 2.39 11.33
CA SER A 87 9.27 3.19 12.51
C SER A 87 8.32 2.43 13.45
N ALA A 88 8.10 2.95 14.66
CA ALA A 88 7.18 2.32 15.62
C ALA A 88 5.74 2.27 15.09
N GLU A 89 5.30 3.33 14.40
CA GLU A 89 3.99 3.43 13.78
C GLU A 89 3.81 2.36 12.70
N VAL A 90 4.80 2.20 11.82
CA VAL A 90 4.79 1.17 10.77
C VAL A 90 4.79 -0.24 11.39
N LEU A 91 5.61 -0.49 12.41
CA LEU A 91 5.61 -1.79 13.11
C LEU A 91 4.27 -2.09 13.77
N SER A 92 3.65 -1.09 14.42
CA SER A 92 2.32 -1.26 15.04
C SER A 92 1.22 -1.55 14.02
N ALA A 93 1.36 -1.05 12.79
CA ALA A 93 0.42 -1.31 11.70
C ALA A 93 0.63 -2.69 11.04
N VAL A 94 1.88 -3.17 10.98
CA VAL A 94 2.23 -4.47 10.36
C VAL A 94 1.94 -5.64 11.31
N ILE A 95 2.16 -5.46 12.61
CA ILE A 95 1.96 -6.50 13.62
C ILE A 95 0.54 -6.40 14.18
N PRO A 96 -0.30 -7.45 14.06
CA PRO A 96 -1.67 -7.38 14.56
C PRO A 96 -1.75 -7.14 16.09
N ASN A 97 -2.66 -6.25 16.47
CA ASN A 97 -2.94 -5.88 17.87
C ASN A 97 -1.71 -5.38 18.65
N TYR A 98 -0.74 -4.76 17.97
CA TYR A 98 0.51 -4.30 18.58
C TYR A 98 0.42 -2.82 18.94
N SER A 99 0.67 -2.49 20.20
CA SER A 99 0.60 -1.11 20.66
C SER A 99 1.83 -0.30 20.24
N LEU A 100 1.68 1.02 20.17
CA LEU A 100 2.79 1.92 19.90
C LEU A 100 3.86 1.85 21.01
N SER A 101 3.47 1.57 22.26
CA SER A 101 4.42 1.39 23.37
C SER A 101 5.28 0.14 23.19
N GLU A 102 4.67 -0.98 22.82
CA GLU A 102 5.40 -2.22 22.51
C GLU A 102 6.33 -2.01 21.31
N ALA A 103 5.88 -1.31 20.27
CA ALA A 103 6.71 -0.99 19.09
C ALA A 103 7.92 -0.11 19.44
N ASN A 104 7.75 0.87 20.33
CA ASN A 104 8.88 1.67 20.82
C ASN A 104 9.90 0.83 21.62
N ALA A 105 9.43 -0.14 22.42
CA ALA A 105 10.31 -1.06 23.13
C ALA A 105 11.12 -1.94 22.17
N LEU A 106 10.51 -2.44 21.08
CA LEU A 106 11.22 -3.14 20.00
C LEU A 106 12.27 -2.25 19.34
N LEU A 107 11.94 -1.00 19.03
CA LEU A 107 12.88 -0.05 18.44
C LEU A 107 14.11 0.16 19.32
N ALA A 108 13.93 0.23 20.64
CA ALA A 108 15.03 0.34 21.59
C ALA A 108 15.92 -0.91 21.59
N ARG A 109 15.34 -2.12 21.54
CA ARG A 109 16.12 -3.36 21.46
C ARG A 109 16.90 -3.47 20.15
N ARG A 110 16.25 -3.15 19.03
CA ARG A 110 16.82 -3.19 17.69
C ARG A 110 18.11 -2.38 17.56
N ARG A 111 18.19 -1.22 18.25
CA ARG A 111 19.39 -0.37 18.23
C ARG A 111 20.64 -1.09 18.75
N ASN A 112 20.47 -2.06 19.64
CA ASN A 112 21.56 -2.85 20.19
C ASN A 112 21.81 -4.10 19.34
N VAL A 113 20.75 -4.83 19.00
CA VAL A 113 20.82 -6.09 18.24
C VAL A 113 19.74 -6.09 17.17
N PRO A 114 20.08 -5.89 15.88
CA PRO A 114 19.14 -6.05 14.79
C PRO A 114 18.82 -7.54 14.56
N TRP A 115 17.68 -7.82 13.94
CA TRP A 115 17.29 -9.18 13.59
C TRP A 115 17.96 -9.59 12.27
N ASP A 116 18.62 -10.74 12.29
CA ASP A 116 19.23 -11.40 11.12
C ASP A 116 18.28 -12.38 10.43
N ASP A 117 17.22 -12.80 11.14
CA ASP A 117 16.23 -13.76 10.68
C ASP A 117 14.80 -13.32 11.06
N ILE A 118 13.85 -13.58 10.16
CA ILE A 118 12.44 -13.22 10.38
C ILE A 118 11.77 -14.06 11.46
N GLY A 119 12.22 -15.31 11.66
CA GLY A 119 11.73 -16.19 12.72
C GLY A 119 12.10 -15.68 14.11
N LYS A 120 13.32 -15.15 14.30
CA LYS A 120 13.71 -14.49 15.57
C LYS A 120 12.83 -13.28 15.87
N PHE A 121 12.53 -12.46 14.85
CA PHE A 121 11.60 -11.35 15.01
C PHE A 121 10.19 -11.84 15.40
N GLN A 122 9.68 -12.90 14.75
CA GLN A 122 8.38 -13.49 15.08
C GLN A 122 8.30 -14.00 16.53
N GLN A 123 9.37 -14.63 17.02
CA GLN A 123 9.47 -15.08 18.40
C GLN A 123 9.40 -13.90 19.38
N GLU A 124 10.09 -12.80 19.08
CA GLU A 124 10.13 -11.63 19.96
C GLU A 124 8.78 -10.90 20.04
N VAL A 125 8.00 -10.89 18.95
CA VAL A 125 6.64 -10.31 18.95
C VAL A 125 5.58 -11.26 19.51
N GLY A 126 5.99 -12.39 20.09
CA GLY A 126 5.11 -13.36 20.74
C GLY A 126 4.40 -14.31 19.79
N ASN A 127 5.02 -14.66 18.66
CA ASN A 127 4.48 -15.56 17.63
C ASN A 127 3.09 -15.15 17.10
N ARG A 128 2.82 -13.84 17.09
CA ARG A 128 1.60 -13.31 16.48
C ARG A 128 1.65 -13.57 14.98
N PRO A 129 0.52 -13.98 14.35
CA PRO A 129 0.49 -14.26 12.93
C PRO A 129 0.67 -12.95 12.16
N LEU A 130 1.88 -12.71 11.66
CA LEU A 130 2.13 -11.60 10.75
C LEU A 130 1.32 -11.80 9.47
N VAL A 131 0.93 -10.70 8.84
CA VAL A 131 0.32 -10.79 7.50
C VAL A 131 1.35 -11.41 6.56
N ALA A 132 0.93 -12.38 5.74
CA ALA A 132 1.84 -13.06 4.82
C ALA A 132 2.58 -12.06 3.90
N ASP A 133 3.89 -12.22 3.80
CA ASP A 133 4.83 -11.35 3.06
C ASP A 133 4.76 -9.85 3.44
N SER A 134 4.35 -9.54 4.67
CA SER A 134 4.29 -8.14 5.14
C SER A 134 5.59 -7.65 5.75
N ALA A 135 6.46 -8.55 6.21
CA ALA A 135 7.67 -8.23 6.96
C ALA A 135 8.87 -9.05 6.49
N SER A 136 10.04 -8.41 6.50
CA SER A 136 11.35 -8.98 6.16
C SER A 136 12.43 -8.33 7.02
N VAL A 137 13.58 -8.97 7.13
CA VAL A 137 14.79 -8.38 7.75
C VAL A 137 15.74 -7.76 6.70
N HIS A 138 15.45 -7.97 5.42
CA HIS A 138 16.22 -7.48 4.28
C HIS A 138 15.40 -6.50 3.43
N SER A 139 16.11 -5.67 2.67
CA SER A 139 15.51 -4.79 1.67
C SER A 139 16.36 -4.74 0.42
N ASP A 140 15.71 -4.77 -0.74
CA ASP A 140 16.35 -4.60 -2.04
C ASP A 140 16.14 -3.19 -2.62
N TRP A 141 15.35 -2.35 -1.94
CA TRP A 141 14.98 -1.03 -2.42
C TRP A 141 15.58 0.04 -1.53
N PHE A 142 16.23 1.03 -2.14
CA PHE A 142 16.85 2.13 -1.42
C PHE A 142 16.53 3.46 -2.09
N LEU A 143 16.28 4.47 -1.26
CA LEU A 143 16.19 5.86 -1.69
C LEU A 143 17.54 6.55 -1.43
N VAL A 144 18.11 7.15 -2.48
CA VAL A 144 19.38 7.88 -2.42
C VAL A 144 19.11 9.36 -2.54
N ASN A 145 19.33 10.09 -1.45
CA ASN A 145 19.30 11.55 -1.44
C ASN A 145 20.66 12.09 -1.87
N SER A 146 20.72 12.67 -3.07
CA SER A 146 21.92 13.26 -3.66
C SER A 146 21.88 14.78 -3.54
N ARG A 147 23.00 15.38 -3.11
CA ARG A 147 23.19 16.83 -3.11
C ARG A 147 24.45 17.16 -3.89
N ILE A 148 24.27 17.79 -5.04
CA ILE A 148 25.35 18.17 -5.94
C ILE A 148 25.52 19.69 -5.82
N ARG A 149 26.75 20.15 -5.64
CA ARG A 149 27.09 21.57 -5.60
C ARG A 149 28.15 21.87 -6.63
N LEU A 150 27.94 22.93 -7.41
CA LEU A 150 28.90 23.44 -8.38
C LEU A 150 28.86 24.97 -8.34
N ASP A 151 29.95 25.59 -7.86
CA ASP A 151 30.03 27.02 -7.57
C ASP A 151 28.84 27.50 -6.72
N ARG A 152 27.97 28.36 -7.27
CA ARG A 152 26.76 28.87 -6.60
C ARG A 152 25.51 28.03 -6.86
N ALA A 153 25.58 27.01 -7.71
CA ALA A 153 24.45 26.12 -7.99
C ALA A 153 24.43 24.93 -7.02
N ALA A 154 23.24 24.60 -6.54
CA ALA A 154 22.99 23.38 -5.79
C ALA A 154 21.80 22.64 -6.41
N LEU A 155 21.95 21.33 -6.62
CA LEU A 155 20.90 20.44 -7.07
C LEU A 155 20.69 19.38 -6.00
N ASN A 156 19.44 19.22 -5.54
CA ASN A 156 19.04 18.07 -4.75
C ASN A 156 18.30 17.10 -5.67
N ALA A 157 18.67 15.82 -5.62
CA ALA A 157 18.01 14.78 -6.36
C ALA A 157 17.71 13.59 -5.45
N LEU A 158 16.59 12.92 -5.70
CA LEU A 158 16.20 11.68 -5.05
C LEU A 158 16.19 10.57 -6.10
N SER A 159 16.83 9.44 -5.80
CA SER A 159 16.87 8.30 -6.71
C SER A 159 16.34 7.05 -6.02
N LEU A 160 15.44 6.33 -6.68
CA LEU A 160 15.08 4.97 -6.25
C LEU A 160 15.99 3.98 -6.95
N ILE A 161 16.67 3.16 -6.16
CA ILE A 161 17.55 2.11 -6.66
C ILE A 161 17.07 0.74 -6.19
N LYS A 162 17.24 -0.27 -7.05
CA LYS A 162 16.99 -1.67 -6.74
C LYS A 162 18.31 -2.42 -6.72
N ARG A 163 18.56 -3.17 -5.65
CA ARG A 163 19.64 -4.15 -5.59
C ARG A 163 19.24 -5.36 -6.43
N GLN A 164 20.12 -5.80 -7.30
CA GLN A 164 19.98 -7.03 -8.04
C GLN A 164 20.79 -8.12 -7.33
N PRO A 165 20.19 -9.27 -6.99
CA PRO A 165 20.96 -10.41 -6.52
C PRO A 165 21.91 -10.85 -7.64
N GLY A 166 23.20 -10.92 -7.34
CA GLY A 166 24.24 -11.27 -8.30
C GLY A 166 25.23 -12.26 -7.69
N VAL A 167 25.76 -13.17 -8.52
CA VAL A 167 26.64 -14.26 -8.09
C VAL A 167 27.99 -13.74 -7.58
N ILE A 168 28.46 -12.59 -8.07
CA ILE A 168 29.64 -11.89 -7.55
C ILE A 168 29.33 -10.37 -7.50
N GLY A 169 29.30 -9.81 -6.30
CA GLY A 169 29.30 -8.36 -6.09
C GLY A 169 27.94 -7.63 -6.13
N GLY A 170 26.87 -8.25 -6.62
CA GLY A 170 25.52 -7.67 -6.64
C GLY A 170 25.39 -6.38 -7.48
N GLY A 171 24.51 -6.38 -8.49
CA GLY A 171 24.26 -5.18 -9.28
C GLY A 171 23.39 -4.17 -8.52
N VAL A 172 23.47 -2.89 -8.90
CA VAL A 172 22.49 -1.87 -8.52
C VAL A 172 21.89 -1.29 -9.80
N SER A 173 20.56 -1.27 -9.90
CA SER A 173 19.85 -0.59 -10.98
C SER A 173 19.15 0.65 -10.46
N VAL A 174 19.25 1.75 -11.21
CA VAL A 174 18.48 2.97 -10.94
C VAL A 174 17.12 2.82 -11.62
N VAL A 175 16.05 2.95 -10.84
CA VAL A 175 14.67 2.86 -11.36
C VAL A 175 14.17 4.22 -11.80
N TRP A 176 14.41 5.25 -11.00
CA TRP A 176 14.12 6.64 -11.37
C TRP A 176 15.02 7.61 -10.61
N VAL A 177 15.11 8.84 -11.14
CA VAL A 177 15.74 10.00 -10.49
C VAL A 177 14.76 11.18 -10.58
N ARG A 178 14.54 11.87 -9.46
CA ARG A 178 13.70 13.07 -9.36
C ARG A 178 14.53 14.21 -8.81
N GLN A 179 14.26 15.43 -9.24
CA GLN A 179 14.91 16.64 -8.75
C GLN A 179 13.94 17.35 -7.79
N ASN A 180 14.44 17.73 -6.61
CA ASN A 180 13.66 18.41 -5.57
C ASN A 180 13.96 19.91 -5.56
#